data_AF-C0B5X7-F1
#
_entry.id   AF-C0B5X7-F1
#
_cell.length_a   1.000
_cell.length_b   1.000
_cell.length_c   1.000
_cell.angle_alpha   90.00
_cell.angle_beta   90.00
_cell.angle_gamma   90.00
#
_symmetry.space_group_name_H-M   'P 1'
#
loop_
_entity.id
_entity.type
_entity.pdbx_description
1 polymer ?
#
loop_
_entity_poly.entity_id
_entity_poly.type
_entity_poly.pdbx_seq_one_letter_code
_entity_poly.pdbx_strand_id
1 'polypeptide(L)'
;MATVLISYYKQISEGFDDRERYQIMQKVGMSKREVKSSIRSQVLMVFFLPLVMAIIHMAVAFPVITKLLAVFYLKNTKLFFGCTAGTVGIFAVFYVIVFVITAKEYYKIVE
;
A
#
# COMPACT_ATOMS: atom_id res chain seq x y z
N MET A 1 6.28 7.93 6.34
CA MET A 1 7.64 7.58 5.88
C MET A 1 8.17 6.29 6.51
N ALA A 2 8.16 6.11 7.84
CA ALA A 2 8.62 4.85 8.47
C ALA A 2 7.89 3.59 7.94
N THR A 3 6.56 3.64 7.82
CA THR A 3 5.76 2.52 7.30
C THR A 3 6.14 2.11 5.88
N VAL A 4 6.49 3.09 5.03
CA VAL A 4 6.91 2.86 3.65
C VAL A 4 8.23 2.08 3.62
N LEU A 5 9.23 2.52 4.40
CA LEU A 5 10.52 1.83 4.47
C LEU A 5 10.36 0.42 5.04
N ILE A 6 9.57 0.26 6.12
CA ILE A 6 9.30 -1.06 6.71
C ILE A 6 8.63 -1.98 5.68
N SER A 7 7.62 -1.49 4.96
CA SER A 7 6.94 -2.29 3.92
C SER A 7 7.88 -2.69 2.79
N TYR A 8 8.74 -1.76 2.34
CA TYR A 8 9.75 -2.02 1.32
C TYR A 8 10.71 -3.13 1.76
N TYR A 9 11.39 -2.95 2.90
CA TYR A 9 12.36 -3.93 3.39
C TYR A 9 11.74 -5.30 3.67
N LYS A 10 10.53 -5.32 4.26
CA LYS A 10 9.80 -6.56 4.52
C LYS A 10 9.53 -7.32 3.22
N GLN A 11 9.04 -6.64 2.20
CA GLN A 11 8.69 -7.27 0.93
C GLN A 11 9.94 -7.74 0.18
N ILE A 12 11.03 -6.98 0.20
CA ILE A 12 12.30 -7.43 -0.36
C ILE A 12 12.81 -8.70 0.35
N SER A 13 12.75 -8.75 1.69
CA SER A 13 13.12 -9.93 2.46
C SER A 13 12.25 -11.14 2.10
N GLU A 14 10.92 -10.96 2.05
CA GLU A 14 9.98 -12.01 1.64
C GLU A 14 10.28 -12.49 0.21
N GLY A 15 10.70 -11.61 -0.70
CA GLY A 15 11.08 -11.99 -2.06
C GLY A 15 12.28 -12.93 -2.11
N PHE A 16 13.28 -12.73 -1.25
CA PHE A 16 14.43 -13.63 -1.15
C PHE A 16 14.03 -14.99 -0.56
N ASP A 17 13.19 -15.00 0.48
CA ASP A 17 12.70 -16.22 1.12
C ASP A 17 11.78 -17.04 0.19
N ASP A 18 10.94 -16.36 -0.59
CA ASP A 18 9.98 -17.00 -1.51
C ASP A 18 10.64 -17.51 -2.80
N ARG A 19 11.83 -17.01 -3.16
CA ARG A 19 12.56 -17.41 -4.39
C ARG A 19 12.70 -18.92 -4.53
N GLU A 20 13.20 -19.59 -3.49
CA GLU A 20 13.40 -21.04 -3.50
C GLU A 20 12.07 -21.79 -3.67
N ARG A 21 11.02 -21.32 -2.99
CA ARG A 21 9.67 -21.92 -3.07
C ARG A 21 9.09 -21.81 -4.47
N TYR A 22 9.21 -20.65 -5.11
CA TYR A 22 8.74 -20.46 -6.48
C TYR A 22 9.54 -21.31 -7.49
N GLN A 23 10.84 -21.51 -7.28
CA GLN A 23 11.64 -22.43 -8.11
C GLN A 23 11.18 -23.89 -7.97
N ILE A 24 10.84 -24.34 -6.76
CA ILE A 24 10.26 -25.67 -6.53
C ILE A 24 8.91 -25.79 -7.24
N MET A 25 8.02 -24.79 -7.08
CA MET A 25 6.72 -24.81 -7.76
C MET A 25 6.84 -24.86 -9.28
N GLN A 26 7.84 -24.18 -9.86
CA GLN A 26 8.11 -24.29 -11.30
C GLN A 26 8.53 -25.71 -11.72
N LYS A 27 9.35 -26.40 -10.91
CA LYS A 27 9.73 -27.80 -11.16
C LYS A 27 8.55 -28.77 -11.08
N VAL A 28 7.53 -28.44 -10.28
CA VAL A 28 6.31 -29.25 -10.11
C VAL A 28 5.22 -28.88 -11.15
N GLY A 29 5.46 -27.88 -12.01
CA GLY A 29 4.61 -27.59 -13.18
C GLY A 29 4.04 -26.18 -13.24
N MET A 30 4.35 -25.30 -12.28
CA MET A 30 3.89 -23.91 -12.31
C MET A 30 4.59 -23.13 -13.43
N SER A 31 3.83 -22.48 -14.31
CA SER A 31 4.41 -21.64 -15.36
C SER A 31 4.95 -20.32 -14.81
N LYS A 32 5.90 -19.70 -15.53
CA LYS A 32 6.40 -18.35 -15.20
C LYS A 32 5.29 -17.29 -15.10
N ARG A 33 4.23 -17.43 -15.92
CA ARG A 33 3.07 -16.53 -15.90
C ARG A 33 2.30 -16.64 -14.59
N GLU A 34 2.10 -17.86 -14.11
CA GLU A 34 1.44 -18.11 -12.82
C GLU A 34 2.28 -17.58 -11.66
N VAL A 35 3.61 -17.79 -11.70
CA VAL A 35 4.54 -17.24 -10.69
C VAL A 35 4.39 -15.72 -10.62
N LYS A 36 4.50 -15.04 -11.76
CA LYS A 36 4.36 -13.58 -11.83
C LYS A 36 2.98 -13.10 -11.36
N SER A 37 1.91 -13.83 -11.69
CA SER A 37 0.56 -13.48 -11.24
C SER A 37 0.37 -13.65 -9.74
N SER A 38 0.92 -14.73 -9.16
CA SER A 38 0.86 -15.01 -7.71
C SER A 38 1.59 -13.93 -6.91
N ILE A 39 2.83 -13.63 -7.29
CA ILE A 39 3.63 -12.55 -6.70
C ILE A 39 2.88 -11.21 -6.78
N ARG A 40 2.33 -10.89 -7.96
CA ARG A 40 1.56 -9.66 -8.14
C ARG A 40 0.44 -9.55 -7.13
N SER A 41 -0.38 -10.59 -7.01
CA SER A 41 -1.52 -10.60 -6.10
C SER A 41 -1.09 -10.46 -4.63
N GLN A 42 -0.03 -11.15 -4.22
CA GLN A 42 0.52 -11.06 -2.87
C GLN A 42 0.99 -9.65 -2.53
N VAL A 43 1.88 -9.08 -3.36
CA VAL A 43 2.42 -7.73 -3.15
C VAL A 43 1.30 -6.70 -3.18
N LEU A 44 0.35 -6.81 -4.11
CA LEU A 44 -0.76 -5.87 -4.23
C LEU A 44 -1.67 -5.91 -3.00
N MET A 45 -2.01 -7.10 -2.49
CA MET A 45 -2.83 -7.24 -1.29
C MET A 45 -2.16 -6.63 -0.05
N VAL A 46 -0.87 -6.91 0.16
CA VAL A 46 -0.12 -6.42 1.33
C VAL A 46 0.05 -4.90 1.31
N PHE A 47 0.22 -4.30 0.12
CA PHE A 47 0.33 -2.84 0.01
C PHE A 47 -1.03 -2.14 0.06
N PHE A 48 -2.06 -2.63 -0.63
CA PHE A 48 -3.32 -1.90 -0.79
C PHE A 48 -4.19 -1.93 0.47
N LEU A 49 -4.12 -3.01 1.25
CA LEU A 49 -4.91 -3.17 2.48
C LEU A 49 -4.64 -2.03 3.50
N PRO A 50 -3.39 -1.68 3.85
CA PRO A 50 -3.10 -0.52 4.69
C PRO A 50 -3.62 0.81 4.14
N LEU A 51 -3.52 1.03 2.83
CA LEU A 51 -3.99 2.28 2.20
C LEU A 51 -5.52 2.41 2.33
N VAL A 52 -6.25 1.34 2.03
CA VAL A 52 -7.71 1.31 2.19
C VAL A 52 -8.09 1.53 3.65
N MET A 53 -7.39 0.88 4.58
CA MET A 53 -7.66 1.05 6.02
C MET A 53 -7.41 2.49 6.48
N ALA A 54 -6.37 3.16 5.99
CA ALA A 54 -6.10 4.56 6.29
C ALA A 54 -7.22 5.49 5.79
N ILE A 55 -7.73 5.25 4.58
CA ILE A 55 -8.85 6.02 4.01
C ILE A 55 -10.13 5.81 4.84
N ILE A 56 -10.46 4.57 5.19
CA ILE A 56 -11.61 4.25 6.04
C ILE A 56 -11.47 4.93 7.41
N HIS A 57 -10.29 4.82 8.03
CA HIS A 57 -10.00 5.44 9.32
C HIS A 57 -10.20 6.96 9.27
N MET A 58 -9.68 7.61 8.22
CA MET A 58 -9.87 9.05 8.00
C MET A 58 -11.35 9.42 7.75
N ALA A 59 -12.08 8.63 6.99
CA ALA A 59 -13.51 8.87 6.73
C ALA A 59 -14.34 8.80 8.03
N VAL A 60 -14.06 7.81 8.88
CA VAL A 60 -14.71 7.67 10.19
C VAL A 60 -14.31 8.80 11.15
N ALA A 61 -13.05 9.25 11.11
CA ALA A 61 -12.57 10.35 11.96
C ALA A 61 -13.08 11.74 11.53
N PHE A 62 -13.38 11.93 10.24
CA PHE A 62 -13.80 13.21 9.66
C PHE A 62 -14.92 13.95 10.43
N PRO A 63 -16.07 13.32 10.79
CA PRO A 63 -17.11 13.99 11.57
C PRO A 63 -16.67 14.39 12.98
N VAL A 64 -15.77 13.64 13.61
CA VAL A 64 -15.25 13.96 14.95
C VAL A 64 -14.32 15.16 14.88
N ILE A 65 -13.41 15.18 13.91
CA ILE A 65 -12.46 16.28 13.70
C ILE A 65 -13.19 17.57 13.34
N THR A 66 -14.21 17.51 12.46
CA THR A 66 -14.99 18.70 12.08
C THR A 66 -15.77 19.29 13.26
N LYS A 67 -16.30 18.46 14.16
CA LYS A 67 -16.92 18.94 15.41
C LYS A 67 -15.89 19.60 16.34
N LEU A 68 -14.71 19.01 16.47
CA LEU A 68 -13.62 19.58 17.27
C LEU A 68 -13.16 20.93 16.72
N LEU A 69 -12.96 21.04 15.40
CA LEU A 69 -12.64 22.29 14.72
C LEU A 69 -13.71 23.38 14.95
N ALA A 70 -14.99 23.01 14.99
CA ALA A 70 -16.08 23.95 15.24
C ALA A 70 -16.02 24.58 16.65
N VAL A 71 -15.48 23.88 17.65
CA VAL A 71 -15.23 24.43 19.01
C VAL A 71 -14.22 25.58 18.96
N PHE A 72 -13.25 25.49 18.06
CA PHE A 72 -12.26 26.55 17.79
C PHE A 72 -12.74 27.59 16.77
N TYR A 73 -14.04 27.67 16.48
CA TYR A 73 -14.62 28.56 15.46
C TYR A 73 -14.18 28.28 14.00
N LEU A 74 -13.55 27.13 13.72
CA LEU A 74 -13.13 26.73 12.37
C LEU A 74 -14.23 25.91 11.67
N LYS A 75 -15.26 26.60 11.14
CA LYS A 75 -16.47 25.96 10.60
C LYS A 75 -16.46 25.67 9.09
N ASN A 76 -15.36 25.97 8.38
CA ASN A 76 -15.30 25.77 6.93
C ASN A 76 -15.06 24.29 6.55
N THR A 77 -16.10 23.46 6.69
CA THR A 77 -16.03 22.02 6.41
C THR A 77 -15.70 21.72 4.95
N LYS A 78 -16.11 22.58 4.00
CA LYS A 78 -15.78 22.40 2.58
C LYS A 78 -14.28 22.54 2.32
N LEU A 79 -13.66 23.55 2.91
CA LEU A 79 -12.21 23.74 2.84
C LEU A 79 -11.48 22.57 3.51
N PHE A 80 -11.93 22.16 4.70
CA PHE A 80 -11.33 21.02 5.40
C PHE A 80 -11.44 19.70 4.60
N PHE A 81 -12.59 19.46 3.97
CA PHE A 81 -12.78 18.33 3.06
C PHE A 81 -11.82 18.41 1.88
N GLY A 82 -11.70 19.56 1.22
CA GLY A 82 -10.77 19.77 0.11
C GLY A 82 -9.31 19.49 0.50
N CYS A 83 -8.87 20.00 1.65
CA CYS A 83 -7.53 19.73 2.18
C CYS A 83 -7.32 18.24 2.50
N THR A 84 -8.33 17.59 3.08
CA THR A 84 -8.26 16.16 3.43
C THR A 84 -8.18 15.31 2.16
N ALA A 85 -9.05 15.57 1.18
CA ALA A 85 -9.05 14.87 -0.11
C ALA A 85 -7.74 15.08 -0.86
N GLY A 86 -7.21 16.30 -0.90
CA GLY A 86 -5.90 16.60 -1.50
C GLY A 86 -4.76 15.86 -0.81
N THR A 87 -4.75 15.83 0.52
CA THR A 87 -3.73 15.12 1.30
C THR A 87 -3.78 13.61 1.07
N VAL A 88 -4.99 13.02 1.10
CA VAL A 88 -5.19 11.59 0.80
C VAL A 88 -4.75 11.27 -0.63
N GLY A 89 -5.08 12.13 -1.60
CA GLY A 89 -4.66 11.97 -3.00
C GLY A 89 -3.13 11.97 -3.16
N ILE A 90 -2.45 12.96 -2.59
CA ILE A 90 -0.98 13.04 -2.60
C ILE A 90 -0.36 11.81 -1.95
N PHE A 91 -0.88 11.42 -0.77
CA PHE A 91 -0.40 10.23 -0.07
C PHE A 91 -0.57 8.96 -0.91
N ALA A 92 -1.73 8.78 -1.56
CA ALA A 92 -2.00 7.64 -2.43
C ALA A 92 -1.03 7.59 -3.63
N VAL A 93 -0.71 8.73 -4.24
CA VAL A 93 0.28 8.80 -5.34
C VAL A 93 1.66 8.32 -4.86
N PHE A 94 2.16 8.85 -3.75
CA PHE A 94 3.44 8.40 -3.18
C PHE A 94 3.43 6.91 -2.85
N TYR A 95 2.32 6.42 -2.30
CA TYR A 95 2.15 5.03 -1.94
C TYR A 95 2.18 4.10 -3.17
N VAL A 96 1.53 4.50 -4.27
CA VAL A 96 1.56 3.78 -5.55
C VAL A 96 2.96 3.74 -6.15
N ILE A 97 3.72 4.85 -6.08
CA ILE A 97 5.11 4.89 -6.56
C ILE A 97 5.96 3.85 -5.83
N VAL A 98 5.88 3.82 -4.50
CA VAL A 98 6.60 2.84 -3.67
C VAL A 98 6.18 1.41 -4.02
N PHE A 99 4.88 1.16 -4.19
CA PHE A 99 4.37 -0.15 -4.60
C PHE A 99 4.99 -0.60 -5.94
N VAL A 100 5.02 0.27 -6.95
CA VAL A 100 5.59 -0.07 -8.27
C VAL A 100 7.08 -0.40 -8.16
N ILE A 101 7.84 0.36 -7.38
CA ILE A 101 9.27 0.09 -7.14
C ILE A 101 9.45 -1.26 -6.44
N THR A 102 8.72 -1.47 -5.34
CA THR A 102 8.83 -2.70 -4.53
C THR A 102 8.45 -3.93 -5.34
N ALA A 103 7.35 -3.86 -6.10
CA ALA A 103 6.90 -4.97 -6.93
C ALA A 103 7.96 -5.33 -7.98
N LYS A 104 8.55 -4.34 -8.67
CA LYS A 104 9.61 -4.57 -9.66
C LYS A 104 10.82 -5.29 -9.08
N GLU A 105 11.32 -4.82 -7.93
CA GLU A 105 12.46 -5.44 -7.26
C GLU A 105 12.12 -6.85 -6.76
N TYR A 106 10.92 -7.05 -6.20
CA TYR A 106 10.47 -8.38 -5.78
C TYR A 106 10.46 -9.37 -6.96
N TYR A 107 9.91 -8.99 -8.13
CA TYR A 107 9.94 -9.86 -9.32
C TYR A 107 11.36 -10.23 -9.74
N LYS A 108 12.28 -9.27 -9.69
CA LYS A 108 13.70 -9.47 -10.06
C LYS A 108 14.44 -10.39 -9.09
N ILE A 109 14.00 -10.48 -7.84
CA ILE A 109 14.58 -11.39 -6.85
C ILE A 109 14.10 -12.82 -7.06
N VAL A 110 12.79 -12.99 -7.35
CA VAL A 110 12.19 -14.32 -7.50
C VAL A 110 12.52 -14.97 -8.85
N GLU A 111 12.53 -14.21 -9.95
CA GLU A 111 12.93 -14.69 -11.29
C GLU A 111 14.44 -14.57 -11.51
#